data_AF-A0A7H8M3L7-F1
#
_entry.id   AF-A0A7H8M3L7-F1
#
_cell.length_a   1.000
_cell.length_b   1.000
_cell.length_c   1.000
_cell.angle_alpha   90.00
_cell.angle_beta   90.00
_cell.angle_gamma   90.00
#
_symmetry.space_group_name_H-M   'P 1'
#
loop_
_entity.id
_entity.type
_entity.pdbx_description
1 polymer ?
#
loop_
_entity_poly.entity_id
_entity_poly.type
_entity_poly.pdbx_seq_one_letter_code
_entity_poly.pdbx_strand_id
1 'polypeptide(L)'
;MPRARCTSPPTAPEETVDTGGRSSAALDDVRLRRLWGEVTKLHAARIAHRDLRLANVLIDTGGHPVLVDFGFAENAASDARLAQDVAELLVSTALVTDPRRSVQAAVDVLGASAIDAAVPYLQPLALARSTRLRLRDTPGLLEELRTALTSAGATRAAPRPLSRIPSRSWFLLLLVLAGFVTYQALIGIAGPRSPMTVLADAGVRWLFVGVLLVAASYAAGALSLMGASTRDLAFGPTCVRQVAASYASRQLPTGRGGTAVLSAYLRDHGAGPHEATATVALTRLTGAFVHLAALALALASAAAQGGETLRSPAWSRPLILVVSVVAALGAVRMWHRRAEIVLPMRAAAASLPRLWRRPPHLIALLAGNCTVTSCSVLAFLAVGHAMNVPISPVILAAVYLLLGPVRLLGPLPGGLGIVEPVLVLALVGLGAGPTEDVLTVLTYWILSFWLPIPPAVLAFRAVSRR
;
A
#
# COMPACT_ATOMS: atom_id res chain seq x y z
N MET A 1 -44.82 30.49 -42.69
CA MET A 1 -44.40 29.08 -42.56
C MET A 1 -44.01 28.80 -41.12
N PRO A 2 -44.76 27.98 -40.36
CA PRO A 2 -44.45 27.68 -38.97
C PRO A 2 -43.41 26.56 -38.87
N ARG A 3 -42.44 26.71 -37.96
CA ARG A 3 -41.39 25.72 -37.68
C ARG A 3 -41.98 24.48 -36.98
N ALA A 4 -41.67 23.32 -37.53
CA ALA A 4 -42.03 22.01 -36.99
C ALA A 4 -41.43 21.80 -35.59
N ARG A 5 -42.26 21.32 -34.66
CA ARG A 5 -41.81 20.79 -33.36
C ARG A 5 -41.46 19.31 -33.56
N CYS A 6 -40.21 18.93 -33.30
CA CYS A 6 -39.85 17.52 -33.18
C CYS A 6 -40.51 16.93 -31.93
N THR A 7 -41.33 15.92 -32.14
CA THR A 7 -41.95 15.06 -31.13
C THR A 7 -40.88 14.17 -30.50
N SER A 8 -40.80 14.17 -29.17
CA SER A 8 -40.08 13.17 -28.37
C SER A 8 -40.68 11.77 -28.57
N PRO A 9 -39.87 10.70 -28.52
CA PRO A 9 -40.38 9.32 -28.62
C PRO A 9 -41.15 8.93 -27.34
N PRO A 10 -42.09 7.98 -27.42
CA PRO A 10 -42.85 7.54 -26.26
C PRO A 10 -41.91 6.87 -25.25
N THR A 11 -41.90 7.42 -24.04
CA THR A 11 -41.32 6.79 -22.84
C THR A 11 -41.96 5.42 -22.65
N ALA A 12 -41.14 4.36 -22.70
CA ALA A 12 -41.52 3.05 -22.21
C ALA A 12 -42.04 3.19 -20.77
N PRO A 13 -43.05 2.42 -20.34
CA PRO A 13 -43.53 2.51 -18.98
C PRO A 13 -42.40 2.06 -18.04
N GLU A 14 -41.81 3.02 -17.34
CA GLU A 14 -41.08 2.78 -16.10
C GLU A 14 -42.11 2.22 -15.13
N GLU A 15 -42.18 0.90 -15.04
CA GLU A 15 -42.94 0.19 -14.03
C GLU A 15 -42.30 0.56 -12.69
N THR A 16 -42.88 1.57 -12.05
CA THR A 16 -42.50 2.01 -10.71
C THR A 16 -42.71 0.83 -9.76
N VAL A 17 -41.62 0.12 -9.45
CA VAL A 17 -41.60 -0.89 -8.39
C VAL A 17 -41.91 -0.16 -7.09
N ASP A 18 -43.11 -0.43 -6.57
CA ASP A 18 -43.60 0.05 -5.29
C ASP A 18 -42.64 -0.38 -4.17
N THR A 19 -41.79 0.54 -3.70
CA THR A 19 -40.94 0.38 -2.52
C THR A 19 -41.69 0.66 -1.20
N GLY A 20 -43.03 0.57 -1.22
CA GLY A 20 -43.91 0.71 -0.06
C GLY A 20 -43.85 -0.48 0.90
N GLY A 21 -43.13 -0.31 2.02
CA GLY A 21 -43.70 -0.59 3.34
C GLY A 21 -44.09 -2.02 3.72
N ARG A 22 -43.53 -3.09 3.12
CA ARG A 22 -43.71 -4.49 3.60
C ARG A 22 -42.41 -5.07 4.16
N SER A 23 -41.87 -4.47 5.22
CA SER A 23 -40.46 -4.63 5.65
C SER A 23 -40.16 -5.74 6.69
N SER A 24 -41.05 -6.67 7.04
CA SER A 24 -40.64 -7.81 7.90
C SER A 24 -41.34 -9.15 7.65
N ALA A 25 -42.36 -9.19 6.78
CA ALA A 25 -43.24 -10.36 6.65
C ALA A 25 -42.89 -11.35 5.51
N ALA A 26 -41.74 -11.24 4.82
CA ALA A 26 -41.62 -11.90 3.50
C ALA A 26 -40.28 -12.56 3.12
N LEU A 27 -39.39 -12.86 4.07
CA LEU A 27 -38.31 -13.84 3.85
C LEU A 27 -38.67 -15.14 4.59
N ASP A 28 -39.53 -15.92 3.97
CA ASP A 28 -39.80 -17.30 4.39
C ASP A 28 -38.63 -18.22 4.02
N ASP A 29 -38.66 -19.46 4.51
CA ASP A 29 -37.56 -20.42 4.30
C ASP A 29 -37.42 -20.83 2.83
N VAL A 30 -38.50 -20.69 2.04
CA VAL A 30 -38.49 -20.96 0.61
C VAL A 30 -37.70 -19.88 -0.13
N ARG A 31 -37.97 -18.61 0.17
CA ARG A 31 -37.27 -17.46 -0.40
C ARG A 31 -35.81 -17.40 0.05
N LEU A 32 -35.50 -17.73 1.31
CA LEU A 32 -34.11 -17.83 1.77
C LEU A 32 -33.32 -18.88 0.98
N ARG A 33 -33.89 -20.09 0.78
CA ARG A 33 -33.24 -21.14 0.00
C ARG A 33 -33.08 -20.74 -1.48
N ARG A 34 -34.07 -20.07 -2.07
CA ARG A 34 -33.97 -19.53 -3.44
C ARG A 34 -32.87 -18.48 -3.57
N LEU A 35 -32.76 -17.57 -2.61
CA LEU A 35 -31.70 -16.56 -2.57
C LEU A 35 -30.31 -17.20 -2.51
N TRP A 36 -30.11 -18.18 -1.62
CA TRP A 36 -28.87 -18.94 -1.59
C TRP A 36 -28.62 -19.73 -2.88
N GLY A 37 -29.67 -20.16 -3.58
CA GLY A 37 -29.57 -20.77 -4.90
C GLY A 37 -28.99 -19.82 -5.96
N GLU A 38 -29.37 -18.54 -5.94
CA GLU A 38 -28.76 -17.51 -6.81
C GLU A 38 -27.28 -17.27 -6.47
N VAL A 39 -26.93 -17.30 -5.18
CA VAL A 39 -25.53 -17.22 -4.74
C VAL A 39 -24.72 -18.42 -5.24
N THR A 40 -25.29 -19.63 -5.23
CA THR A 40 -24.63 -20.82 -5.80
C THR A 40 -24.33 -20.64 -7.28
N LYS A 41 -25.28 -20.11 -8.07
CA LYS A 41 -25.06 -19.82 -9.50
C LYS A 41 -23.92 -18.82 -9.69
N LEU A 42 -23.89 -17.76 -8.89
CA LEU A 42 -22.85 -16.74 -8.93
C LEU A 42 -21.47 -17.31 -8.61
N HIS A 43 -21.38 -18.11 -7.56
CA HIS A 43 -20.13 -18.72 -7.10
C HIS A 43 -19.64 -19.83 -8.04
N ALA A 44 -20.55 -20.58 -8.67
CA ALA A 44 -20.21 -21.55 -9.71
C ALA A 44 -19.55 -20.87 -10.92
N ALA A 45 -19.98 -19.65 -11.27
CA ALA A 45 -19.35 -18.81 -12.27
C ALA A 45 -18.07 -18.10 -11.77
N ARG A 46 -17.63 -18.36 -10.53
CA ARG A 46 -16.51 -17.68 -9.86
C ARG A 46 -16.67 -16.16 -9.81
N ILE A 47 -17.88 -15.68 -9.57
CA ILE A 47 -18.18 -14.26 -9.40
C ILE A 47 -18.43 -13.99 -7.91
N ALA A 48 -17.75 -12.98 -7.37
CA ALA A 48 -18.08 -12.42 -6.05
C ALA A 48 -18.85 -11.11 -6.25
N HIS A 49 -19.98 -10.94 -5.59
CA HIS A 49 -20.80 -9.74 -5.65
C HIS A 49 -20.15 -8.56 -4.92
N ARG A 50 -19.44 -8.81 -3.81
CA ARG A 50 -18.72 -7.84 -2.97
C ARG A 50 -19.57 -6.79 -2.25
N ASP A 51 -20.88 -6.82 -2.43
CA ASP A 51 -21.87 -6.08 -1.65
C ASP A 51 -23.14 -6.94 -1.47
N LEU A 52 -22.95 -8.23 -1.17
CA LEU A 52 -24.03 -9.22 -1.07
C LEU A 52 -24.82 -9.10 0.25
N ARG A 53 -25.57 -8.02 0.37
CA ARG A 53 -26.44 -7.72 1.52
C ARG A 53 -27.90 -7.66 1.09
N LEU A 54 -28.83 -7.78 2.05
CA LEU A 54 -30.27 -7.76 1.77
C LEU A 54 -30.75 -6.51 1.02
N ALA A 55 -30.08 -5.36 1.17
CA ALA A 55 -30.44 -4.15 0.43
C ALA A 55 -30.25 -4.27 -1.09
N ASN A 56 -29.46 -5.25 -1.53
CA ASN A 56 -29.19 -5.56 -2.93
C ASN A 56 -29.92 -6.84 -3.38
N VAL A 57 -30.99 -7.20 -2.66
CA VAL A 57 -31.89 -8.30 -3.00
C VAL A 57 -33.28 -7.71 -3.22
N LEU A 58 -33.82 -7.86 -4.42
CA LEU A 58 -35.19 -7.48 -4.74
C LEU A 58 -36.08 -8.73 -4.84
N ILE A 59 -37.38 -8.53 -4.71
CA ILE A 59 -38.38 -9.58 -4.97
C ILE A 59 -39.05 -9.22 -6.29
N ASP A 60 -39.00 -10.13 -7.27
CA ASP A 60 -39.67 -9.94 -8.56
C ASP A 60 -41.19 -10.08 -8.47
N THR A 61 -41.89 -9.87 -9.59
CA THR A 61 -43.36 -9.99 -9.68
C THR A 61 -43.87 -11.41 -9.41
N GLY A 62 -43.03 -12.43 -9.58
CA GLY A 62 -43.31 -13.83 -9.23
C GLY A 62 -43.02 -14.18 -7.77
N GLY A 63 -42.52 -13.23 -6.97
CA GLY A 63 -42.17 -13.45 -5.57
C GLY A 63 -40.81 -14.15 -5.37
N HIS A 64 -39.94 -14.13 -6.38
CA HIS A 64 -38.59 -14.72 -6.34
C HIS A 64 -37.54 -13.67 -5.96
N PRO A 65 -36.55 -14.03 -5.12
CA PRO A 65 -35.43 -13.14 -4.83
C PRO A 65 -34.48 -13.04 -6.02
N VAL A 66 -34.13 -11.81 -6.37
CA VAL A 66 -33.19 -11.47 -7.45
C VAL A 66 -32.07 -10.61 -6.89
N LEU A 67 -30.83 -10.98 -7.21
CA LEU A 67 -29.64 -10.19 -6.86
C LEU A 67 -29.49 -9.02 -7.82
N VAL A 68 -29.26 -7.82 -7.28
CA VAL A 68 -29.09 -6.58 -8.05
C VAL A 68 -27.82 -5.84 -7.64
N ASP A 69 -27.45 -4.82 -8.40
CA ASP A 69 -26.27 -3.97 -8.15
C ASP A 69 -24.92 -4.71 -8.20
N PHE A 70 -24.58 -5.20 -9.39
CA PHE A 70 -23.27 -5.80 -9.68
C PHE A 70 -22.15 -4.75 -9.88
N GLY A 71 -22.35 -3.49 -9.47
CA GLY A 71 -21.37 -2.41 -9.68
C GLY A 71 -20.02 -2.64 -9.02
N PHE A 72 -19.98 -3.49 -7.98
CA PHE A 72 -18.75 -3.89 -7.28
C PHE A 72 -18.33 -5.34 -7.53
N ALA A 73 -19.02 -6.06 -8.42
CA ALA A 73 -18.77 -7.47 -8.64
C ALA A 73 -17.38 -7.74 -9.23
N GLU A 74 -16.81 -8.89 -8.88
CA GLU A 74 -15.48 -9.32 -9.30
C GLU A 74 -15.58 -10.70 -9.96
N ASN A 75 -15.10 -10.80 -11.20
CA ASN A 75 -15.00 -12.07 -11.93
C ASN A 75 -13.70 -12.79 -11.57
N ALA A 76 -13.69 -14.13 -11.72
CA ALA A 76 -12.56 -14.97 -11.31
C ALA A 76 -12.15 -14.74 -9.83
N ALA A 77 -13.14 -14.49 -8.99
CA ALA A 77 -12.95 -14.14 -7.58
C ALA A 77 -12.25 -15.26 -6.81
N SER A 78 -11.44 -14.89 -5.82
CA SER A 78 -10.80 -15.85 -4.91
C SER A 78 -11.80 -16.48 -3.93
N ASP A 79 -11.46 -17.65 -3.36
CA ASP A 79 -12.32 -18.32 -2.36
C ASP A 79 -12.59 -17.44 -1.13
N ALA A 80 -11.62 -16.60 -0.77
CA ALA A 80 -11.77 -15.62 0.30
C ALA A 80 -12.85 -14.57 0.02
N ARG A 81 -13.04 -14.20 -1.26
CA ARG A 81 -14.08 -13.24 -1.67
C ARG A 81 -15.46 -13.87 -1.64
N LEU A 82 -15.59 -15.09 -2.17
CA LEU A 82 -16.84 -15.86 -2.11
C LEU A 82 -17.26 -16.10 -0.65
N ALA A 83 -16.31 -16.46 0.21
CA ALA A 83 -16.57 -16.63 1.64
C ALA A 83 -16.97 -15.33 2.37
N GLN A 84 -16.47 -14.17 1.94
CA GLN A 84 -16.89 -12.87 2.47
C GLN A 84 -18.34 -12.55 2.10
N ASP A 85 -18.75 -12.84 0.86
CA ASP A 85 -20.13 -12.66 0.42
C ASP A 85 -21.10 -13.55 1.21
N VAL A 86 -20.73 -14.82 1.46
CA VAL A 86 -21.52 -15.71 2.33
C VAL A 86 -21.64 -15.14 3.74
N ALA A 87 -20.54 -14.67 4.33
CA ALA A 87 -20.55 -14.10 5.68
C ALA A 87 -21.40 -12.81 5.77
N GLU A 88 -21.32 -11.93 4.76
CA GLU A 88 -22.15 -10.73 4.67
C GLU A 88 -23.64 -11.10 4.59
N LEU A 89 -24.00 -12.01 3.69
CA LEU A 89 -25.38 -12.37 3.47
C LEU A 89 -25.98 -13.05 4.70
N LEU A 90 -25.25 -13.99 5.34
CA LEU A 90 -25.65 -14.66 6.60
C LEU A 90 -26.03 -13.65 7.69
N VAL A 91 -25.20 -12.63 7.89
CA VAL A 91 -25.46 -11.59 8.89
C VAL A 91 -26.62 -10.70 8.46
N SER A 92 -26.67 -10.33 7.18
CA SER A 92 -27.73 -9.47 6.68
C SER A 92 -29.11 -10.14 6.76
N THR A 93 -29.23 -11.44 6.46
CA THR A 93 -30.48 -12.20 6.57
C THR A 93 -30.88 -12.42 8.03
N ALA A 94 -29.93 -12.74 8.91
CA ALA A 94 -30.19 -12.92 10.33
C ALA A 94 -30.71 -11.65 11.04
N LEU A 95 -30.38 -10.46 10.53
CA LEU A 95 -30.89 -9.17 11.04
C LEU A 95 -32.40 -8.94 10.74
N VAL A 96 -33.02 -9.75 9.89
CA VAL A 96 -34.44 -9.61 9.49
C VAL A 96 -35.25 -10.87 9.80
N THR A 97 -34.60 -12.03 9.90
CA THR A 97 -35.21 -13.29 10.36
C THR A 97 -34.70 -13.63 11.77
N ASP A 98 -33.94 -14.71 11.90
CA ASP A 98 -33.20 -15.11 13.08
C ASP A 98 -31.94 -15.88 12.67
N PRO A 99 -30.92 -15.99 13.56
CA PRO A 99 -29.67 -16.68 13.25
C PRO A 99 -29.83 -18.12 12.80
N ARG A 100 -30.76 -18.88 13.39
CA ARG A 100 -30.92 -20.31 13.11
C ARG A 100 -31.52 -20.52 11.72
N ARG A 101 -32.60 -19.80 11.39
CA ARG A 101 -33.22 -19.86 10.05
C ARG A 101 -32.26 -19.39 8.96
N SER A 102 -31.49 -18.34 9.22
CA SER A 102 -30.47 -17.84 8.29
C SER A 102 -29.40 -18.90 7.98
N VAL A 103 -28.87 -19.55 9.03
CA VAL A 103 -27.82 -20.56 8.91
C VAL A 103 -28.34 -21.83 8.25
N GLN A 104 -29.52 -22.33 8.66
CA GLN A 104 -30.08 -23.57 8.11
C GLN A 104 -30.29 -23.45 6.61
N ALA A 105 -30.91 -22.36 6.14
CA ALA A 105 -31.14 -22.14 4.72
C ALA A 105 -29.83 -22.07 3.90
N ALA A 106 -28.76 -21.55 4.49
CA ALA A 106 -27.45 -21.48 3.83
C ALA A 106 -26.78 -22.85 3.76
N VAL A 107 -26.82 -23.62 4.87
CA VAL A 107 -26.25 -24.98 4.95
C VAL A 107 -26.96 -25.92 3.99
N ASP A 108 -28.30 -25.86 3.90
CA ASP A 108 -29.12 -26.70 3.03
C ASP A 108 -28.76 -26.54 1.54
N VAL A 109 -28.28 -25.36 1.14
CA VAL A 109 -28.05 -25.01 -0.27
C VAL A 109 -26.56 -25.00 -0.65
N LEU A 110 -25.70 -24.43 0.20
CA LEU A 110 -24.27 -24.30 -0.07
C LEU A 110 -23.44 -25.47 0.47
N GLY A 111 -23.95 -26.19 1.46
CA GLY A 111 -23.25 -27.26 2.15
C GLY A 111 -22.24 -26.78 3.20
N ALA A 112 -21.79 -27.70 4.04
CA ALA A 112 -20.95 -27.41 5.21
C ALA A 112 -19.59 -26.78 4.86
N SER A 113 -18.98 -27.15 3.72
CA SER A 113 -17.65 -26.67 3.34
C SER A 113 -17.62 -25.17 3.00
N ALA A 114 -18.65 -24.66 2.32
CA ALA A 114 -18.78 -23.24 1.99
C ALA A 114 -19.02 -22.40 3.25
N ILE A 115 -19.77 -22.96 4.20
CA ILE A 115 -20.09 -22.35 5.48
C ILE A 115 -18.84 -22.26 6.36
N ASP A 116 -18.04 -23.33 6.44
CA ASP A 116 -16.76 -23.36 7.15
C ASP A 116 -15.79 -22.28 6.65
N ALA A 117 -15.75 -22.07 5.34
CA ALA A 117 -14.93 -21.02 4.74
C ALA A 117 -15.37 -19.60 5.13
N ALA A 118 -16.67 -19.40 5.44
CA ALA A 118 -17.25 -18.11 5.80
C ALA A 118 -17.04 -17.73 7.27
N VAL A 119 -16.93 -18.73 8.18
CA VAL A 119 -16.78 -18.53 9.64
C VAL A 119 -15.72 -17.48 10.02
N PRO A 120 -14.49 -17.49 9.45
CA PRO A 120 -13.45 -16.52 9.81
C PRO A 120 -13.80 -15.06 9.47
N TYR A 121 -14.79 -14.84 8.60
CA TYR A 121 -15.26 -13.52 8.17
C TYR A 121 -16.51 -13.05 8.92
N LEU A 122 -17.08 -13.84 9.84
CA LEU A 122 -18.18 -13.40 10.70
C LEU A 122 -17.68 -12.45 11.78
N GLN A 123 -17.22 -11.27 11.39
CA GLN A 123 -16.67 -10.23 12.24
C GLN A 123 -17.02 -8.87 11.65
N PRO A 124 -17.23 -7.83 12.47
CA PRO A 124 -17.69 -6.53 11.97
C PRO A 124 -16.84 -5.99 10.81
N LEU A 125 -15.52 -6.18 10.86
CA LEU A 125 -14.59 -5.67 9.84
C LEU A 125 -14.77 -6.28 8.45
N ALA A 126 -15.36 -7.47 8.33
CA ALA A 126 -15.65 -8.09 7.04
C ALA A 126 -16.95 -7.56 6.41
N LEU A 127 -17.83 -6.95 7.23
CA LEU A 127 -19.20 -6.65 6.84
C LEU A 127 -19.36 -5.28 6.17
N ALA A 128 -20.38 -5.10 5.34
CA ALA A 128 -20.73 -3.81 4.76
C ALA A 128 -21.09 -2.78 5.84
N ARG A 129 -20.95 -1.48 5.50
CA ARG A 129 -21.20 -0.40 6.47
C ARG A 129 -22.64 -0.41 7.00
N SER A 130 -23.62 -0.64 6.13
CA SER A 130 -25.05 -0.71 6.47
C SER A 130 -25.33 -1.84 7.46
N THR A 131 -24.83 -3.05 7.16
CA THR A 131 -24.96 -4.23 8.02
C THR A 131 -24.29 -4.01 9.37
N ARG A 132 -23.07 -3.45 9.41
CA ARG A 132 -22.38 -3.10 10.66
C ARG A 132 -23.15 -2.10 11.51
N LEU A 133 -23.82 -1.12 10.91
CA LEU A 133 -24.57 -0.12 11.66
C LEU A 133 -25.76 -0.77 12.35
N ARG A 134 -26.55 -1.58 11.61
CA ARG A 134 -27.67 -2.34 12.18
C ARG A 134 -27.23 -3.34 13.26
N LEU A 135 -26.07 -3.97 13.07
CA LEU A 135 -25.51 -4.91 14.04
C LEU A 135 -25.18 -4.25 15.39
N ARG A 136 -24.91 -2.94 15.44
CA ARG A 136 -24.69 -2.23 16.71
C ARG A 136 -25.94 -2.20 17.58
N ASP A 137 -27.11 -2.22 16.94
CA ASP A 137 -28.41 -2.19 17.61
C ASP A 137 -28.86 -3.61 18.03
N THR A 138 -28.09 -4.65 17.70
CA THR A 138 -28.37 -6.06 18.03
C THR A 138 -27.14 -6.74 18.64
N PRO A 139 -26.73 -6.35 19.86
CA PRO A 139 -25.58 -6.94 20.53
C PRO A 139 -25.81 -8.44 20.78
N GLY A 140 -24.84 -9.29 20.40
CA GLY A 140 -24.92 -10.74 20.57
C GLY A 140 -25.21 -11.55 19.30
N LEU A 141 -25.78 -10.92 18.27
CA LEU A 141 -26.19 -11.63 17.03
C LEU A 141 -25.05 -12.42 16.36
N LEU A 142 -23.83 -11.87 16.33
CA LEU A 142 -22.68 -12.58 15.76
C LEU A 142 -22.32 -13.84 16.55
N GLU A 143 -22.49 -13.81 17.88
CA GLU A 143 -22.21 -14.97 18.72
C GLU A 143 -23.31 -16.02 18.62
N GLU A 144 -24.56 -15.58 18.49
CA GLU A 144 -25.70 -16.46 18.18
C GLU A 144 -25.54 -17.12 16.81
N LEU A 145 -25.10 -16.38 15.79
CA LEU A 145 -24.78 -16.93 14.47
C LEU A 145 -23.65 -17.96 14.54
N ARG A 146 -22.56 -17.66 15.26
CA ARG A 146 -21.47 -18.63 15.44
C ARG A 146 -21.94 -19.90 16.17
N THR A 147 -22.81 -19.74 17.15
CA THR A 147 -23.42 -20.86 17.89
C THR A 147 -24.29 -21.70 16.96
N ALA A 148 -25.15 -21.06 16.16
CA ALA A 148 -26.02 -21.72 15.18
C ALA A 148 -25.20 -22.48 14.11
N LEU A 149 -24.10 -21.88 13.63
CA LEU A 149 -23.17 -22.51 12.69
C LEU A 149 -22.49 -23.73 13.30
N THR A 150 -22.02 -23.61 14.54
CA THR A 150 -21.41 -24.74 15.26
C THR A 150 -22.42 -25.87 15.45
N SER A 151 -23.68 -25.56 15.78
CA SER A 151 -24.74 -26.59 15.90
C SER A 151 -25.11 -27.23 14.55
N ALA A 152 -24.90 -26.53 13.44
CA ALA A 152 -25.09 -27.04 12.08
C ALA A 152 -23.87 -27.82 11.55
N GLY A 153 -22.85 -28.06 12.39
CA GLY A 153 -21.66 -28.85 12.06
C GLY A 153 -20.48 -28.05 11.51
N ALA A 154 -20.52 -26.71 11.57
CA ALA A 154 -19.41 -25.88 11.13
C ALA A 154 -18.21 -25.94 12.09
N THR A 155 -17.00 -25.99 11.53
CA THR A 155 -15.75 -26.01 12.30
C THR A 155 -15.51 -24.66 12.97
N ARG A 156 -15.22 -24.67 14.28
CA ARG A 156 -14.90 -23.44 15.02
C ARG A 156 -13.54 -22.89 14.56
N ALA A 157 -13.58 -21.86 13.72
CA ALA A 157 -12.39 -21.17 13.24
C ALA A 157 -12.18 -19.83 13.96
N ALA A 158 -10.92 -19.50 14.26
CA ALA A 158 -10.56 -18.18 14.79
C ALA A 158 -10.81 -17.10 13.72
N PRO A 159 -11.24 -15.88 14.10
CA PRO A 159 -11.41 -14.78 13.15
C PRO A 159 -10.13 -14.52 12.37
N ARG A 160 -10.23 -14.41 11.05
CA ARG A 160 -9.08 -14.08 10.21
C ARG A 160 -8.65 -12.63 10.53
N PRO A 161 -7.37 -12.32 10.78
CA PRO A 161 -6.95 -10.95 11.02
C PRO A 161 -7.14 -10.10 9.77
N LEU A 162 -8.27 -9.38 9.70
CA LEU A 162 -8.54 -8.41 8.64
C LEU A 162 -7.89 -7.09 9.03
N SER A 163 -6.78 -6.77 8.36
CA SER A 163 -6.09 -5.51 8.59
C SER A 163 -6.91 -4.36 8.00
N ARG A 164 -7.43 -3.49 8.87
CA ARG A 164 -7.72 -2.11 8.47
C ARG A 164 -6.42 -1.53 7.91
N ILE A 165 -6.47 -0.90 6.74
CA ILE A 165 -5.56 0.22 6.46
C ILE A 165 -5.93 1.25 7.53
N PRO A 166 -5.10 1.45 8.57
CA PRO A 166 -5.51 2.32 9.64
C PRO A 166 -5.41 3.74 9.08
N SER A 167 -6.52 4.45 8.89
CA SER A 167 -6.52 5.91 8.77
C SER A 167 -6.21 6.48 10.15
N ARG A 168 -5.02 6.21 10.65
CA ARG A 168 -4.66 6.53 12.02
C ARG A 168 -4.21 7.98 12.04
N SER A 169 -5.02 8.82 12.65
CA SER A 169 -4.74 10.23 12.96
C SER A 169 -3.40 10.42 13.66
N TRP A 170 -2.85 9.38 14.31
CA TRP A 170 -1.49 9.42 14.85
C TRP A 170 -0.42 9.53 13.77
N PHE A 171 -0.64 9.09 12.53
CA PHE A 171 0.32 9.31 11.43
C PHE A 171 0.44 10.80 11.12
N LEU A 172 -0.70 11.50 11.04
CA LEU A 172 -0.71 12.97 10.94
C LEU A 172 -0.14 13.60 12.21
N LEU A 173 -0.42 13.05 13.39
CA LEU A 173 0.12 13.56 14.66
C LEU A 173 1.63 13.37 14.78
N LEU A 174 2.19 12.27 14.25
CA LEU A 174 3.62 12.02 14.17
C LEU A 174 4.28 12.85 13.08
N LEU A 175 3.59 13.15 11.98
CA LEU A 175 4.04 14.08 10.96
C LEU A 175 4.05 15.52 11.50
N VAL A 176 3.02 15.91 12.25
CA VAL A 176 2.92 17.21 12.93
C VAL A 176 3.94 17.30 14.06
N LEU A 177 4.17 16.23 14.82
CA LEU A 177 5.20 16.20 15.87
C LEU A 177 6.60 16.21 15.27
N ALA A 178 6.85 15.47 14.19
CA ALA A 178 8.12 15.53 13.47
C ALA A 178 8.32 16.94 12.87
N GLY A 179 7.31 17.51 12.23
CA GLY A 179 7.32 18.88 11.74
C GLY A 179 7.51 19.91 12.84
N PHE A 180 6.93 19.70 14.02
CA PHE A 180 7.09 20.54 15.21
C PHE A 180 8.50 20.41 15.80
N VAL A 181 9.05 19.20 15.89
CA VAL A 181 10.44 18.98 16.34
C VAL A 181 11.43 19.58 15.34
N THR A 182 11.18 19.43 14.04
CA THR A 182 11.95 20.07 12.97
C THR A 182 11.80 21.60 13.03
N TYR A 183 10.60 22.13 13.30
CA TYR A 183 10.34 23.56 13.48
C TYR A 183 11.02 24.13 14.74
N GLN A 184 10.96 23.43 15.87
CA GLN A 184 11.65 23.80 17.10
C GLN A 184 13.17 23.72 16.92
N ALA A 185 13.65 22.74 16.15
CA ALA A 185 15.05 22.69 15.71
C ALA A 185 15.38 23.90 14.82
N LEU A 186 14.51 24.28 13.87
CA LEU A 186 14.63 25.48 13.02
C LEU A 186 14.71 26.77 13.85
N ILE A 187 13.89 26.93 14.90
CA ILE A 187 13.95 28.10 15.79
C ILE A 187 15.26 28.14 16.58
N GLY A 188 15.79 26.99 17.00
CA GLY A 188 17.10 26.88 17.64
C GLY A 188 18.29 27.08 16.69
N ILE A 189 18.02 27.13 15.37
CA ILE A 189 18.96 27.16 14.24
C ILE A 189 18.77 28.48 13.47
N ALA A 190 18.57 29.60 14.17
CA ALA A 190 18.72 30.91 13.53
C ALA A 190 20.21 31.10 13.16
N GLY A 191 20.60 30.56 12.01
CA GLY A 191 21.82 30.94 11.33
C GLY A 191 21.76 32.41 10.94
N PRO A 192 22.89 33.02 10.57
CA PRO A 192 22.95 34.44 10.21
C PRO A 192 22.12 34.78 8.96
N ARG A 193 21.73 33.78 8.16
CA ARG A 193 20.92 33.93 6.94
C ARG A 193 19.48 33.52 7.18
N SER A 194 18.55 34.30 6.66
CA SER A 194 17.13 33.95 6.71
C SER A 194 16.82 32.77 5.77
N PRO A 195 15.84 31.91 6.08
CA PRO A 195 15.43 30.83 5.18
C PRO A 195 15.00 31.32 3.79
N MET A 196 14.35 32.50 3.74
CA MET A 196 13.88 33.09 2.48
C MET A 196 15.03 33.51 1.56
N THR A 197 16.12 34.03 2.12
CA THR A 197 17.31 34.41 1.33
C THR A 197 17.99 33.18 0.73
N VAL A 198 18.13 32.09 1.50
CA VAL A 198 18.71 30.83 0.99
C VAL A 198 17.86 30.25 -0.14
N LEU A 199 16.53 30.30 -0.02
CA LEU A 199 15.62 29.84 -1.07
C LEU A 199 15.65 30.74 -2.32
N ALA A 200 15.83 32.05 -2.15
CA ALA A 200 15.93 32.99 -3.26
C ALA A 200 17.19 32.77 -4.11
N ASP A 201 18.30 32.41 -3.46
CA ASP A 201 19.58 32.11 -4.11
C ASP A 201 19.65 30.68 -4.68
N ALA A 202 18.60 29.87 -4.50
CA ALA A 202 18.63 28.47 -4.86
C ALA A 202 18.64 28.26 -6.38
N GLY A 203 19.53 27.38 -6.84
CA GLY A 203 19.69 27.03 -8.24
C GLY A 203 18.51 26.21 -8.80
N VAL A 204 17.46 26.89 -9.29
CA VAL A 204 16.23 26.25 -9.82
C VAL A 204 16.51 25.19 -10.89
N ARG A 205 17.53 25.38 -11.72
CA ARG A 205 17.96 24.41 -12.75
C ARG A 205 18.30 23.05 -12.14
N TRP A 206 18.98 23.03 -11.01
CA TRP A 206 19.35 21.80 -10.32
C TRP A 206 18.16 21.15 -9.62
N LEU A 207 17.20 21.94 -9.12
CA LEU A 207 15.93 21.40 -8.62
C LEU A 207 15.16 20.67 -9.73
N PHE A 208 15.11 21.25 -10.93
CA PHE A 208 14.49 20.59 -12.09
C PHE A 208 15.21 19.28 -12.47
N VAL A 209 16.55 19.29 -12.49
CA VAL A 209 17.34 18.06 -12.67
C VAL A 209 16.99 17.01 -11.60
N GLY A 210 16.85 17.42 -10.34
CA GLY A 210 16.40 16.54 -9.26
C GLY A 210 15.04 15.91 -9.56
N VAL A 211 14.05 16.70 -10.01
CA VAL A 211 12.70 16.20 -10.36
C VAL A 211 12.78 15.15 -11.45
N LEU A 212 13.57 15.40 -12.50
CA LEU A 212 13.77 14.46 -13.59
C LEU A 212 14.44 13.17 -13.12
N LEU A 213 15.42 13.25 -12.23
CA LEU A 213 16.09 12.07 -11.66
C LEU A 213 15.15 11.23 -10.79
N VAL A 214 14.30 11.87 -9.98
CA VAL A 214 13.26 11.18 -9.21
C VAL A 214 12.26 10.51 -10.15
N ALA A 215 11.82 11.18 -11.21
CA ALA A 215 10.93 10.58 -12.21
C ALA A 215 11.60 9.39 -12.92
N ALA A 216 12.86 9.53 -13.34
CA ALA A 216 13.65 8.49 -13.98
C ALA A 216 13.85 7.25 -13.08
N SER A 217 13.87 7.43 -11.76
CA SER A 217 13.96 6.31 -10.82
C SER A 217 12.78 5.33 -10.91
N TYR A 218 11.58 5.79 -11.27
CA TYR A 218 10.42 4.91 -11.47
C TYR A 218 10.56 4.07 -12.73
N ALA A 219 11.07 4.67 -13.81
CA ALA A 219 11.38 3.99 -15.06
C ALA A 219 12.50 2.95 -14.87
N ALA A 220 13.55 3.30 -14.13
CA ALA A 220 14.62 2.39 -13.75
C ALA A 220 14.11 1.22 -12.89
N GLY A 221 13.18 1.49 -11.98
CA GLY A 221 12.52 0.45 -11.20
C GLY A 221 11.66 -0.49 -12.06
N ALA A 222 11.07 0.01 -13.15
CA ALA A 222 10.33 -0.82 -14.10
C ALA A 222 11.28 -1.76 -14.85
N LEU A 223 12.43 -1.26 -15.30
CA LEU A 223 13.48 -2.07 -15.92
C LEU A 223 13.99 -3.16 -14.97
N SER A 224 14.19 -2.82 -13.68
CA SER A 224 14.55 -3.78 -12.63
C SER A 224 13.51 -4.90 -12.49
N LEU A 225 12.22 -4.55 -12.46
CA LEU A 225 11.13 -5.53 -12.37
C LEU A 225 11.02 -6.40 -13.62
N MET A 226 11.18 -5.82 -14.82
CA MET A 226 11.23 -6.56 -16.08
C MET A 226 12.38 -7.55 -16.10
N GLY A 227 13.58 -7.16 -15.64
CA GLY A 227 14.74 -8.04 -15.56
C GLY A 227 14.59 -9.18 -14.55
N ALA A 228 13.87 -8.98 -13.45
CA ALA A 228 13.56 -10.03 -12.49
C ALA A 228 12.41 -10.96 -12.92
N SER A 229 11.56 -10.50 -13.83
CA SER A 229 10.36 -11.22 -14.26
C SER A 229 10.70 -12.31 -15.28
N THR A 230 10.06 -13.46 -15.12
CA THR A 230 10.01 -14.54 -16.13
C THR A 230 8.89 -14.33 -17.13
N ARG A 231 8.01 -13.36 -16.90
CA ARG A 231 6.88 -12.97 -17.75
C ARG A 231 7.23 -11.75 -18.58
N ASP A 232 6.68 -11.70 -19.78
CA ASP A 232 6.82 -10.56 -20.68
C ASP A 232 5.99 -9.39 -20.14
N LEU A 233 6.67 -8.32 -19.77
CA LEU A 233 6.07 -7.11 -19.24
C LEU A 233 6.38 -5.95 -20.18
N ALA A 234 5.35 -5.19 -20.56
CA ALA A 234 5.54 -3.97 -21.35
C ALA A 234 6.10 -2.84 -20.45
N PHE A 235 7.09 -2.11 -20.95
CA PHE A 235 7.79 -1.07 -20.17
C PHE A 235 6.85 0.04 -19.66
N GLY A 236 5.99 0.57 -20.52
CA GLY A 236 5.06 1.65 -20.17
C GLY A 236 4.10 1.28 -19.03
N PRO A 237 3.29 0.22 -19.15
CA PRO A 237 2.43 -0.26 -18.08
C PRO A 237 3.20 -0.57 -16.79
N THR A 238 4.41 -1.12 -16.91
CA THR A 238 5.27 -1.42 -15.75
C THR A 238 5.71 -0.13 -15.04
N CYS A 239 6.05 0.93 -15.78
CA CYS A 239 6.34 2.25 -15.20
C CYS A 239 5.15 2.81 -14.41
N VAL A 240 3.94 2.75 -14.98
CA VAL A 240 2.71 3.19 -14.28
C VAL A 240 2.50 2.39 -13.00
N ARG A 241 2.77 1.07 -13.03
CA ARG A 241 2.68 0.20 -11.85
C ARG A 241 3.74 0.52 -10.79
N GLN A 242 4.96 0.89 -11.18
CA GLN A 242 6.00 1.36 -10.24
C GLN A 242 5.58 2.66 -9.55
N VAL A 243 5.02 3.59 -10.32
CA VAL A 243 4.49 4.85 -9.80
C VAL A 243 3.32 4.59 -8.83
N ALA A 244 2.36 3.73 -9.19
CA ALA A 244 1.27 3.31 -8.30
C ALA A 244 1.77 2.60 -7.03
N ALA A 245 2.75 1.70 -7.17
CA ALA A 245 3.37 0.99 -6.06
C ALA A 245 4.07 1.93 -5.08
N SER A 246 4.63 3.05 -5.57
CA SER A 246 5.21 4.08 -4.71
C SER A 246 4.17 4.71 -3.78
N TYR A 247 2.96 4.99 -4.26
CA TYR A 247 1.85 5.46 -3.42
C TYR A 247 1.44 4.39 -2.40
N ALA A 248 1.20 3.15 -2.84
CA ALA A 248 0.79 2.07 -1.96
C ALA A 248 1.84 1.78 -0.87
N SER A 249 3.12 1.90 -1.18
CA SER A 249 4.22 1.70 -0.22
C SER A 249 4.23 2.72 0.93
N ARG A 250 3.64 3.91 0.71
CA ARG A 250 3.48 4.95 1.75
C ARG A 250 2.33 4.66 2.71
N GLN A 251 1.38 3.80 2.32
CA GLN A 251 0.18 3.50 3.11
C GLN A 251 0.38 2.37 4.13
N LEU A 252 1.36 1.49 3.90
CA LEU A 252 1.64 0.35 4.79
C LEU A 252 3.08 0.37 5.31
N PRO A 253 3.30 -0.02 6.58
CA PRO A 253 4.64 -0.16 7.15
C PRO A 253 5.54 -1.04 6.28
N THR A 254 6.84 -0.74 6.29
CA THR A 254 7.89 -1.45 5.56
C THR A 254 7.65 -1.58 4.05
N GLY A 255 6.82 -0.69 3.46
CA GLY A 255 6.56 -0.66 2.03
C GLY A 255 5.69 -1.80 1.49
N ARG A 256 5.02 -2.59 2.35
CA ARG A 256 4.24 -3.77 1.95
C ARG A 256 3.13 -3.48 0.94
N GLY A 257 2.59 -2.27 0.94
CA GLY A 257 1.59 -1.88 -0.06
C GLY A 257 2.16 -1.87 -1.48
N GLY A 258 3.41 -1.42 -1.65
CA GLY A 258 4.08 -1.44 -2.94
C GLY A 258 4.35 -2.86 -3.42
N THR A 259 4.78 -3.76 -2.53
CA THR A 259 4.98 -5.18 -2.89
C THR A 259 3.68 -5.84 -3.31
N ALA A 260 2.56 -5.54 -2.64
CA ALA A 260 1.26 -6.08 -3.01
C ALA A 260 0.82 -5.63 -4.42
N VAL A 261 1.01 -4.34 -4.77
CA VAL A 261 0.68 -3.81 -6.10
C VAL A 261 1.50 -4.51 -7.20
N LEU A 262 2.80 -4.67 -6.98
CA LEU A 262 3.68 -5.29 -7.99
C LEU A 262 3.45 -6.80 -8.09
N SER A 263 3.23 -7.50 -6.97
CA SER A 263 2.89 -8.93 -7.01
C SER A 263 1.51 -9.17 -7.65
N ALA A 264 0.53 -8.29 -7.43
CA ALA A 264 -0.74 -8.35 -8.14
C ALA A 264 -0.54 -8.14 -9.64
N TYR A 265 0.24 -7.13 -10.04
CA TYR A 265 0.55 -6.90 -11.45
C TYR A 265 1.21 -8.10 -12.16
N LEU A 266 2.15 -8.78 -11.50
CA LEU A 266 2.76 -10.00 -12.03
C LEU A 266 1.74 -11.14 -12.17
N ARG A 267 0.82 -11.27 -11.20
CA ARG A 267 -0.27 -12.26 -11.26
C ARG A 267 -1.26 -11.96 -12.38
N ASP A 268 -1.57 -10.68 -12.62
CA ASP A 268 -2.39 -10.25 -13.75
C ASP A 268 -1.75 -10.66 -15.09
N HIS A 269 -0.43 -10.86 -15.13
CA HIS A 269 0.35 -11.36 -16.27
C HIS A 269 0.67 -12.87 -16.18
N GLY A 270 -0.13 -13.60 -15.39
CA GLY A 270 -0.11 -15.05 -15.30
C GLY A 270 0.90 -15.65 -14.32
N ALA A 271 1.67 -14.85 -13.58
CA ALA A 271 2.60 -15.37 -12.57
C ALA A 271 1.87 -16.07 -11.42
N GLY A 272 2.41 -17.19 -10.95
CA GLY A 272 1.90 -17.85 -9.75
C GLY A 272 2.10 -16.98 -8.49
N PRO A 273 1.34 -17.19 -7.39
CA PRO A 273 1.49 -16.40 -6.16
C PRO A 273 2.90 -16.41 -5.55
N HIS A 274 3.57 -17.56 -5.60
CA HIS A 274 4.95 -17.71 -5.12
C HIS A 274 5.97 -17.10 -6.09
N GLU A 275 5.74 -17.22 -7.40
CA GLU A 275 6.57 -16.61 -8.44
C GLU A 275 6.54 -15.08 -8.31
N ALA A 276 5.35 -14.50 -8.22
CA ALA A 276 5.16 -13.05 -8.12
C ALA A 276 5.81 -12.44 -6.87
N THR A 277 5.77 -13.15 -5.73
CA THR A 277 6.42 -12.68 -4.50
C THR A 277 7.94 -12.86 -4.57
N ALA A 278 8.43 -13.96 -5.14
CA ALA A 278 9.85 -14.20 -5.36
C ALA A 278 10.48 -13.17 -6.31
N THR A 279 9.82 -12.83 -7.42
CA THR A 279 10.28 -11.79 -8.37
C THR A 279 10.41 -10.43 -7.69
N VAL A 280 9.40 -9.99 -6.94
CA VAL A 280 9.47 -8.72 -6.21
C VAL A 280 10.57 -8.77 -5.14
N ALA A 281 10.69 -9.87 -4.40
CA ALA A 281 11.76 -10.05 -3.42
C ALA A 281 13.15 -10.00 -4.06
N LEU A 282 13.32 -10.59 -5.25
CA LEU A 282 14.57 -10.55 -6.01
C LEU A 282 14.96 -9.12 -6.37
N THR A 283 14.04 -8.29 -6.88
CA THR A 283 14.34 -6.87 -7.15
C THR A 283 14.82 -6.13 -5.90
N ARG A 284 14.24 -6.42 -4.74
CA ARG A 284 14.61 -5.79 -3.46
C ARG A 284 15.97 -6.26 -2.97
N LEU A 285 16.29 -7.54 -3.12
CA LEU A 285 17.58 -8.10 -2.76
C LEU A 285 18.70 -7.55 -3.63
N THR A 286 18.51 -7.54 -4.95
CA THR A 286 19.47 -6.95 -5.88
C THR A 286 19.62 -5.45 -5.61
N GLY A 287 18.52 -4.73 -5.40
CA GLY A 287 18.56 -3.32 -5.02
C GLY A 287 19.35 -3.06 -3.74
N ALA A 288 19.14 -3.88 -2.69
CA ALA A 288 19.90 -3.79 -1.45
C ALA A 288 21.39 -4.08 -1.65
N PHE A 289 21.72 -5.11 -2.44
CA PHE A 289 23.11 -5.42 -2.79
C PHE A 289 23.79 -4.25 -3.51
N VAL A 290 23.15 -3.70 -4.55
CA VAL A 290 23.65 -2.54 -5.30
C VAL A 290 23.81 -1.32 -4.40
N HIS A 291 22.84 -1.05 -3.52
CA HIS A 291 22.90 0.05 -2.57
C HIS A 291 24.07 -0.10 -1.58
N LEU A 292 24.30 -1.30 -1.06
CA LEU A 292 25.41 -1.59 -0.16
C LEU A 292 26.77 -1.49 -0.86
N ALA A 293 26.87 -1.96 -2.11
CA ALA A 293 28.08 -1.80 -2.91
C ALA A 293 28.38 -0.31 -3.20
N ALA A 294 27.36 0.46 -3.56
CA ALA A 294 27.48 1.91 -3.74
C ALA A 294 27.89 2.62 -2.44
N LEU A 295 27.31 2.21 -1.30
CA LEU A 295 27.66 2.73 0.02
C LEU A 295 29.13 2.44 0.36
N ALA A 296 29.59 1.20 0.17
CA ALA A 296 30.98 0.82 0.43
C ALA A 296 31.95 1.63 -0.44
N LEU A 297 31.63 1.80 -1.74
CA LEU A 297 32.42 2.62 -2.65
C LEU A 297 32.44 4.10 -2.23
N ALA A 298 31.30 4.66 -1.84
CA ALA A 298 31.20 6.04 -1.39
C ALA A 298 31.98 6.27 -0.08
N LEU A 299 31.91 5.35 0.87
CA LEU A 299 32.68 5.41 2.12
C LEU A 299 34.18 5.27 1.87
N ALA A 300 34.61 4.34 1.02
CA ALA A 300 36.02 4.20 0.63
C ALA A 300 36.54 5.47 -0.06
N SER A 301 35.73 6.06 -0.96
CA SER A 301 36.08 7.29 -1.67
C SER A 301 36.13 8.50 -0.74
N ALA A 302 35.22 8.58 0.24
CA ALA A 302 35.22 9.63 1.27
C ALA A 302 36.43 9.49 2.21
N ALA A 303 36.77 8.27 2.63
CA ALA A 303 37.94 8.01 3.45
C ALA A 303 39.25 8.39 2.75
N ALA A 304 39.33 8.14 1.44
CA ALA A 304 40.50 8.50 0.62
C ALA A 304 40.69 10.02 0.44
N GLN A 305 39.64 10.83 0.58
CA GLN A 305 39.72 12.30 0.50
C GLN A 305 40.21 12.95 1.80
N GLY A 306 40.48 12.16 2.85
CA GLY A 306 40.75 12.66 4.20
C GLY A 306 39.45 12.88 4.96
N GLY A 307 39.35 12.32 6.17
CA GLY A 307 38.12 12.41 6.96
C GLY A 307 37.88 13.82 7.45
N GLU A 308 36.78 14.44 7.03
CA GLU A 308 36.26 15.62 7.74
C GLU A 308 35.83 15.19 9.15
N THR A 309 36.30 15.90 10.15
CA THR A 309 35.91 15.63 11.54
C THR A 309 34.48 16.12 11.75
N LEU A 310 33.56 15.19 12.00
CA LEU A 310 32.18 15.50 12.39
C LEU A 310 32.20 16.33 13.67
N ARG A 311 31.90 17.63 13.54
CA ARG A 311 31.75 18.52 14.70
C ARG A 311 30.32 18.37 15.20
N SER A 312 30.13 17.76 16.36
CA SER A 312 28.78 17.61 16.93
C SER A 312 28.35 18.89 17.67
N PRO A 313 27.27 19.58 17.24
CA PRO A 313 26.72 20.70 18.01
C PRO A 313 26.19 20.24 19.37
N ALA A 314 26.19 21.09 20.40
CA ALA A 314 25.72 20.69 21.74
C ALA A 314 24.26 20.16 21.75
N TRP A 315 23.41 20.66 20.85
CA TRP A 315 22.02 20.25 20.68
C TRP A 315 21.83 18.86 20.03
N SER A 316 22.89 18.29 19.44
CA SER A 316 22.83 16.97 18.78
C SER A 316 22.69 15.79 19.75
N ARG A 317 23.08 15.95 21.02
CA ARG A 317 23.06 14.88 22.02
C ARG A 317 21.67 14.25 22.25
N PRO A 318 20.60 15.01 22.52
CA PRO A 318 19.25 14.44 22.64
C PRO A 318 18.77 13.82 21.31
N LEU A 319 19.16 14.39 20.17
CA LEU A 319 18.78 13.87 18.86
C LEU A 319 19.42 12.51 18.57
N ILE A 320 20.72 12.37 18.85
CA ILE A 320 21.47 11.10 18.75
C ILE A 320 20.83 10.04 19.65
N LEU A 321 20.47 10.40 20.89
CA LEU A 321 19.80 9.48 21.81
C LEU A 321 18.46 8.99 21.24
N VAL A 322 17.60 9.91 20.78
CA VAL A 322 16.29 9.57 20.20
C VAL A 322 16.47 8.67 18.98
N VAL A 323 17.33 9.04 18.03
CA VAL A 323 17.61 8.23 16.83
C VAL A 323 18.12 6.84 17.22
N SER A 324 19.04 6.76 18.18
CA SER A 324 19.63 5.48 18.63
C SER A 324 18.59 4.57 19.29
N VAL A 325 17.70 5.13 20.11
CA VAL A 325 16.59 4.38 20.74
C VAL A 325 15.63 3.86 19.67
N VAL A 326 15.22 4.70 18.71
CA VAL A 326 14.32 4.25 17.64
C VAL A 326 15.00 3.21 16.75
N ALA A 327 16.29 3.39 16.43
CA ALA A 327 17.09 2.41 15.71
C ALA A 327 17.16 1.06 16.43
N ALA A 328 17.40 1.07 17.76
CA ALA A 328 17.43 -0.13 18.58
C ALA A 328 16.06 -0.84 18.61
N LEU A 329 14.97 -0.11 18.81
CA LEU A 329 13.60 -0.67 18.76
C LEU A 329 13.28 -1.27 17.39
N GLY A 330 13.67 -0.59 16.30
CA GLY A 330 13.56 -1.07 14.94
C GLY A 330 14.33 -2.38 14.73
N ALA A 331 15.58 -2.44 15.22
CA ALA A 331 16.42 -3.63 15.14
C ALA A 331 15.84 -4.82 15.91
N VAL A 332 15.38 -4.60 17.16
CA VAL A 332 14.70 -5.63 17.97
C VAL A 332 13.47 -6.16 17.25
N ARG A 333 12.66 -5.27 16.67
CA ARG A 333 11.47 -5.66 15.90
C ARG A 333 11.84 -6.48 14.65
N MET A 334 12.87 -6.06 13.91
CA MET A 334 13.35 -6.81 12.74
C MET A 334 13.87 -8.19 13.15
N TRP A 335 14.60 -8.29 14.27
CA TRP A 335 15.09 -9.55 14.81
C TRP A 335 13.96 -10.51 15.16
N HIS A 336 12.93 -10.05 15.88
CA HIS A 336 11.76 -10.88 16.19
C HIS A 336 10.99 -11.33 14.94
N ARG A 337 11.05 -10.58 13.84
CA ARG A 337 10.38 -10.90 12.56
C ARG A 337 11.31 -11.49 11.50
N ARG A 338 12.52 -11.90 11.88
CA ARG A 338 13.54 -12.38 10.93
C ARG A 338 13.05 -13.56 10.09
N ALA A 339 12.23 -14.46 10.64
CA ALA A 339 11.71 -15.61 9.90
C ALA A 339 10.82 -15.19 8.71
N GLU A 340 10.00 -14.13 8.88
CA GLU A 340 9.14 -13.58 7.82
C GLU A 340 9.96 -12.94 6.69
N ILE A 341 11.16 -12.43 6.99
CA ILE A 341 12.04 -11.73 6.05
C ILE A 341 12.99 -12.71 5.34
N VAL A 342 13.59 -13.62 6.10
CA VAL A 342 14.62 -14.55 5.61
C VAL A 342 14.04 -15.55 4.62
N LEU A 343 12.80 -16.02 4.81
CA LEU A 343 12.20 -17.04 3.95
C LEU A 343 11.99 -16.56 2.50
N PRO A 344 11.34 -15.40 2.24
CA PRO A 344 11.28 -14.82 0.89
C PRO A 344 12.66 -14.52 0.30
N MET A 345 13.61 -14.06 1.14
CA MET A 345 14.97 -13.75 0.69
C MET A 345 15.73 -14.99 0.23
N ARG A 346 15.61 -16.10 0.95
CA ARG A 346 16.19 -17.39 0.56
C ARG A 346 15.61 -17.90 -0.75
N ALA A 347 14.29 -17.80 -0.93
CA ALA A 347 13.63 -18.21 -2.17
C ALA A 347 14.09 -17.37 -3.38
N ALA A 348 14.22 -16.07 -3.21
CA ALA A 348 14.77 -15.19 -4.23
C ALA A 348 16.25 -15.45 -4.51
N ALA A 349 17.07 -15.70 -3.47
CA ALA A 349 18.47 -16.07 -3.64
C ALA A 349 18.64 -17.40 -4.39
N ALA A 350 17.78 -18.39 -4.12
CA ALA A 350 17.76 -19.66 -4.85
C ALA A 350 17.41 -19.51 -6.34
N SER A 351 16.82 -18.38 -6.74
CA SER A 351 16.47 -18.08 -8.14
C SER A 351 17.63 -17.48 -8.93
N LEU A 352 18.67 -16.96 -8.26
CA LEU A 352 19.85 -16.35 -8.90
C LEU A 352 20.50 -17.25 -9.96
N PRO A 353 20.86 -18.53 -9.68
CA PRO A 353 21.60 -19.36 -10.63
C PRO A 353 20.90 -19.54 -11.99
N ARG A 354 19.56 -19.50 -12.01
CA ARG A 354 18.78 -19.56 -13.26
C ARG A 354 18.87 -18.27 -14.07
N LEU A 355 18.97 -17.13 -13.39
CA LEU A 355 19.10 -15.82 -14.01
C LEU A 355 20.47 -15.62 -14.67
N TRP A 356 21.53 -16.24 -14.13
CA TRP A 356 22.86 -16.27 -14.76
C TRP A 356 22.84 -16.89 -16.16
N ARG A 357 21.88 -17.77 -16.45
CA ARG A 357 21.70 -18.37 -17.78
C ARG A 357 20.87 -17.49 -18.74
N ARG A 358 20.40 -16.32 -18.28
CA ARG A 358 19.61 -15.34 -19.06
C ARG A 358 20.25 -13.95 -18.96
N PRO A 359 21.39 -13.71 -19.63
CA PRO A 359 22.16 -12.48 -19.50
C PRO A 359 21.37 -11.18 -19.74
N PRO A 360 20.46 -11.05 -20.74
CA PRO A 360 19.74 -9.79 -20.92
C PRO A 360 18.83 -9.44 -19.73
N HIS A 361 18.23 -10.45 -19.08
CA HIS A 361 17.37 -10.24 -17.92
C HIS A 361 18.19 -9.87 -16.68
N LEU A 362 19.35 -10.51 -16.50
CA LEU A 362 20.30 -10.16 -15.44
C LEU A 362 20.84 -8.73 -15.61
N ILE A 363 21.22 -8.35 -16.84
CA ILE A 363 21.68 -6.99 -17.15
C ILE A 363 20.58 -5.98 -16.88
N ALA A 364 19.34 -6.22 -17.34
CA ALA A 364 18.22 -5.33 -17.06
C ALA A 364 17.94 -5.18 -15.56
N LEU A 365 18.02 -6.27 -14.80
CA LEU A 365 17.84 -6.26 -13.35
C LEU A 365 18.93 -5.43 -12.64
N LEU A 366 20.19 -5.67 -12.98
CA LEU A 366 21.33 -4.95 -12.38
C LEU A 366 21.33 -3.48 -12.82
N ALA A 367 21.22 -3.21 -14.11
CA ALA A 367 21.20 -1.85 -14.66
C ALA A 367 20.01 -1.05 -14.09
N GLY A 368 18.83 -1.65 -13.98
CA GLY A 368 17.66 -1.03 -13.36
C GLY A 368 17.92 -0.63 -11.90
N ASN A 369 18.43 -1.55 -11.07
CA ASN A 369 18.74 -1.24 -9.67
C ASN A 369 19.89 -0.24 -9.50
N CYS A 370 20.94 -0.34 -10.30
CA CYS A 370 22.02 0.65 -10.34
C CYS A 370 21.47 2.04 -10.67
N THR A 371 20.65 2.13 -11.71
CA THR A 371 20.04 3.39 -12.14
C THR A 371 19.11 3.96 -11.06
N VAL A 372 18.31 3.14 -10.37
CA VAL A 372 17.49 3.60 -9.22
C VAL A 372 18.36 4.25 -8.14
N THR A 373 19.44 3.57 -7.73
CA THR A 373 20.35 4.06 -6.70
C THR A 373 21.06 5.33 -7.15
N SER A 374 21.61 5.34 -8.37
CA SER A 374 22.29 6.51 -8.95
C SER A 374 21.35 7.70 -9.09
N CYS A 375 20.14 7.53 -9.62
CA CYS A 375 19.14 8.60 -9.71
C CYS A 375 18.81 9.18 -8.33
N SER A 376 18.69 8.32 -7.31
CA SER A 376 18.39 8.76 -5.95
C SER A 376 19.55 9.59 -5.35
N VAL A 377 20.79 9.11 -5.49
CA VAL A 377 21.99 9.83 -5.03
C VAL A 377 22.13 11.15 -5.78
N LEU A 378 22.08 11.12 -7.12
CA LEU A 378 22.24 12.31 -7.96
C LEU A 378 21.12 13.33 -7.72
N ALA A 379 19.89 12.90 -7.43
CA ALA A 379 18.81 13.82 -7.08
C ALA A 379 19.11 14.55 -5.76
N PHE A 380 19.67 13.85 -4.77
CA PHE A 380 20.10 14.47 -3.52
C PHE A 380 21.28 15.43 -3.73
N LEU A 381 22.29 15.03 -4.51
CA LEU A 381 23.41 15.90 -4.88
C LEU A 381 22.94 17.14 -5.65
N ALA A 382 21.97 17.00 -6.55
CA ALA A 382 21.39 18.13 -7.27
C ALA A 382 20.71 19.12 -6.32
N VAL A 383 19.99 18.64 -5.29
CA VAL A 383 19.42 19.52 -4.26
C VAL A 383 20.52 20.17 -3.42
N GLY A 384 21.56 19.45 -3.03
CA GLY A 384 22.71 20.02 -2.32
C GLY A 384 23.41 21.13 -3.13
N HIS A 385 23.61 20.91 -4.43
CA HIS A 385 24.14 21.93 -5.35
C HIS A 385 23.18 23.10 -5.53
N ALA A 386 21.87 22.85 -5.61
CA ALA A 386 20.87 23.91 -5.69
C ALA A 386 20.92 24.82 -4.46
N MET A 387 21.22 24.27 -3.29
CA MET A 387 21.29 24.99 -2.01
C MET A 387 22.69 25.51 -1.68
N ASN A 388 23.67 25.36 -2.58
CA ASN A 388 25.06 25.78 -2.38
C ASN A 388 25.72 25.18 -1.13
N VAL A 389 25.38 23.94 -0.79
CA VAL A 389 25.95 23.23 0.38
C VAL A 389 27.46 23.03 0.18
N PRO A 390 28.33 23.55 1.06
CA PRO A 390 29.78 23.46 0.93
C PRO A 390 30.35 22.10 1.37
N ILE A 391 29.70 20.99 1.01
CA ILE A 391 30.13 19.62 1.33
C ILE A 391 30.56 18.93 0.05
N SER A 392 31.65 18.16 0.10
CA SER A 392 32.11 17.34 -1.03
C SER A 392 30.97 16.43 -1.55
N PRO A 393 30.71 16.35 -2.86
CA PRO A 393 29.68 15.49 -3.43
C PRO A 393 29.82 14.01 -3.01
N VAL A 394 31.05 13.55 -2.79
CA VAL A 394 31.33 12.18 -2.36
C VAL A 394 30.88 11.94 -0.91
N ILE A 395 31.16 12.88 -0.02
CA ILE A 395 30.71 12.82 1.37
C ILE A 395 29.18 12.91 1.42
N LEU A 396 28.58 13.83 0.65
CA LEU A 396 27.14 14.01 0.59
C LEU A 396 26.42 12.75 0.05
N ALA A 397 27.01 12.09 -0.95
CA ALA A 397 26.54 10.79 -1.45
C ALA A 397 26.66 9.68 -0.39
N ALA A 398 27.78 9.62 0.34
CA ALA A 398 27.96 8.65 1.41
C ALA A 398 26.94 8.84 2.54
N VAL A 399 26.70 10.09 2.96
CA VAL A 399 25.65 10.44 3.93
C VAL A 399 24.29 9.96 3.43
N TYR A 400 23.91 10.27 2.18
CA TYR A 400 22.64 9.80 1.62
C TYR A 400 22.53 8.28 1.57
N LEU A 401 23.59 7.56 1.21
CA LEU A 401 23.58 6.11 1.13
C LEU A 401 23.49 5.47 2.53
N LEU A 402 24.07 6.08 3.56
CA LEU A 402 23.94 5.65 4.96
C LEU A 402 22.49 5.72 5.46
N LEU A 403 21.66 6.62 4.91
CA LEU A 403 20.24 6.71 5.25
C LEU A 403 19.43 5.47 4.81
N GLY A 404 19.87 4.75 3.78
CA GLY A 404 19.15 3.60 3.23
C GLY A 404 18.83 2.54 4.29
N PRO A 405 19.85 2.00 4.99
CA PRO A 405 19.65 1.10 6.12
C PRO A 405 18.83 1.70 7.27
N VAL A 406 19.03 2.98 7.59
CA VAL A 406 18.31 3.67 8.68
C VAL A 406 16.80 3.71 8.43
N ARG A 407 16.36 3.86 7.17
CA ARG A 407 14.93 3.82 6.79
C ARG A 407 14.24 2.51 7.20
N LEU A 408 14.98 1.40 7.29
CA LEU A 408 14.43 0.09 7.67
C LEU A 408 14.10 -0.01 9.16
N LEU A 409 14.76 0.82 9.98
CA LEU A 409 14.56 0.88 11.43
C LEU A 409 13.38 1.80 11.80
N GLY A 410 12.92 2.62 10.85
CA GLY A 410 11.75 3.49 10.94
C GLY A 410 10.47 2.77 11.35
N PRO A 411 9.75 3.23 12.41
CA PRO A 411 8.41 2.71 12.72
C PRO A 411 7.36 3.18 11.70
N LEU A 412 7.64 4.27 10.97
CA LEU A 412 6.76 4.87 9.98
C LEU A 412 7.01 4.35 8.54
N PRO A 413 5.97 4.32 7.69
CA PRO A 413 6.14 4.08 6.25
C PRO A 413 7.15 5.05 5.63
N GLY A 414 8.06 4.55 4.81
CA GLY A 414 9.08 5.37 4.13
C GLY A 414 10.26 5.84 4.99
N GLY A 415 10.31 5.47 6.28
CA GLY A 415 11.38 5.89 7.20
C GLY A 415 11.18 7.31 7.77
N LEU A 416 10.00 7.90 7.59
CA LEU A 416 9.60 9.18 8.18
C LEU A 416 9.91 9.21 9.69
N GLY A 417 10.34 10.36 10.19
CA GLY A 417 10.57 10.62 11.62
C GLY A 417 11.90 10.15 12.20
N ILE A 418 12.73 9.44 11.43
CA ILE A 418 14.14 9.14 11.81
C ILE A 418 15.09 9.75 10.78
N VAL A 419 14.75 9.64 9.51
CA VAL A 419 15.67 9.91 8.40
C VAL A 419 15.96 11.40 8.27
N GLU A 420 14.95 12.24 8.49
CA GLU A 420 15.02 13.69 8.44
C GLU A 420 15.94 14.26 9.52
N PRO A 421 15.73 13.97 10.83
CA PRO A 421 16.64 14.46 11.86
C PRO A 421 18.05 13.89 11.71
N VAL A 422 18.21 12.63 11.29
CA VAL A 422 19.54 12.04 11.05
C VAL A 422 20.27 12.76 9.93
N LEU A 423 19.57 13.06 8.83
CA LEU A 423 20.18 13.75 7.70
C LEU A 423 20.53 15.19 8.05
N VAL A 424 19.64 15.93 8.69
CA VAL A 424 19.93 17.29 9.18
C VAL A 424 21.15 17.26 10.11
N LEU A 425 21.18 16.33 11.06
CA LEU A 425 22.31 16.21 11.98
C LEU A 425 23.62 15.91 11.25
N ALA A 426 23.59 15.00 10.26
CA ALA A 426 24.76 14.64 9.48
C ALA A 426 25.30 15.84 8.70
N LEU A 427 24.42 16.61 8.04
CA LEU A 427 24.83 17.79 7.27
C LEU A 427 25.35 18.92 8.17
N VAL A 428 24.66 19.22 9.27
CA VAL A 428 25.13 20.24 10.22
C VAL A 428 26.46 19.85 10.83
N GLY A 429 26.66 18.57 11.15
CA GLY A 429 27.92 18.06 11.67
C GLY A 429 29.10 18.19 10.70
N LEU A 430 28.81 18.35 9.40
CA LEU A 430 29.78 18.53 8.31
C LEU A 430 29.93 20.01 7.89
N GLY A 431 29.23 20.95 8.54
CA GLY A 431 29.60 22.36 8.53
C GLY A 431 28.99 23.25 7.43
N ALA A 432 27.85 22.85 6.85
CA ALA A 432 27.23 23.59 5.74
C ALA A 432 26.32 24.77 6.15
N GLY A 433 26.14 24.99 7.45
CA GLY A 433 25.29 26.05 7.97
C GLY A 433 23.89 25.50 8.28
N PRO A 434 23.39 25.67 9.52
CA PRO A 434 22.26 24.86 9.95
C PRO A 434 20.95 25.26 9.26
N THR A 435 20.85 26.45 8.66
CA THR A 435 19.70 26.87 7.84
C THR A 435 19.73 26.22 6.44
N GLU A 436 20.86 26.24 5.76
CA GLU A 436 21.09 25.63 4.44
C GLU A 436 20.90 24.11 4.48
N ASP A 437 21.40 23.47 5.53
CA ASP A 437 21.28 22.02 5.74
C ASP A 437 19.84 21.57 5.91
N VAL A 438 19.09 22.28 6.74
CA VAL A 438 17.67 21.99 6.96
C VAL A 438 16.88 22.21 5.67
N LEU A 439 17.11 23.30 4.96
CA LEU A 439 16.42 23.59 3.69
C LEU A 439 16.78 22.58 2.59
N THR A 440 18.02 22.10 2.56
CA THR A 440 18.45 21.02 1.65
C THR A 440 17.66 19.74 1.92
N VAL A 441 17.55 19.33 3.17
CA VAL A 441 16.77 18.15 3.56
C VAL A 441 15.29 18.34 3.21
N LEU A 442 14.68 19.45 3.61
CA LEU A 442 13.27 19.72 3.35
C LEU A 442 12.96 19.77 1.86
N THR A 443 13.80 20.43 1.07
CA THR A 443 13.62 20.52 -0.39
C THR A 443 13.75 19.16 -1.05
N TYR A 444 14.74 18.35 -0.64
CA TYR A 444 14.87 16.99 -1.13
C TYR A 444 13.64 16.15 -0.80
N TRP A 445 13.04 16.32 0.37
CA TRP A 445 11.82 15.63 0.77
C TRP A 445 10.59 16.09 -0.01
N ILE A 446 10.44 17.40 -0.24
CA ILE A 446 9.39 17.93 -1.10
C ILE A 446 9.49 17.28 -2.48
N LEU A 447 10.69 17.22 -3.04
CA LEU A 447 10.94 16.70 -4.39
C LEU A 447 10.79 15.17 -4.48
N SER A 448 11.37 14.41 -3.55
CA SER A 448 11.46 12.94 -3.62
C SER A 448 10.26 12.22 -2.97
N PHE A 449 9.60 12.86 -2.00
CA PHE A 449 8.53 12.22 -1.23
C PHE A 449 7.16 12.83 -1.51
N TRP A 450 7.01 14.15 -1.48
CA TRP A 450 5.70 14.81 -1.59
C TRP A 450 5.24 15.03 -3.03
N LEU A 451 6.12 15.60 -3.87
CA LEU A 451 5.85 15.91 -5.27
C LEU A 451 5.40 14.68 -6.08
N PRO A 452 5.92 13.45 -5.85
CA PRO A 452 5.43 12.29 -6.58
C PRO A 452 4.08 11.76 -6.08
N ILE A 453 3.50 12.26 -4.97
CA ILE A 453 2.23 11.74 -4.43
C ILE A 453 1.06 11.95 -5.41
N PRO A 454 0.77 13.18 -5.91
CA PRO A 454 -0.36 13.40 -6.80
C PRO A 454 -0.37 12.50 -8.05
N PRO A 455 0.71 12.41 -8.86
CA PRO A 455 0.72 11.51 -10.01
C PRO A 455 0.64 10.03 -9.60
N ALA A 456 1.21 9.65 -8.44
CA ALA A 456 1.12 8.29 -7.94
C ALA A 456 -0.28 7.88 -7.47
N VAL A 457 -1.06 8.80 -6.90
CA VAL A 457 -2.47 8.57 -6.56
C VAL A 457 -3.30 8.36 -7.83
N LEU A 458 -3.08 9.18 -8.86
CA LEU A 458 -3.78 9.05 -10.13
C LEU A 458 -3.46 7.71 -10.80
N ALA A 459 -2.18 7.34 -10.86
CA ALA A 459 -1.74 6.03 -11.37
C ALA A 459 -2.36 4.88 -10.58
N PHE A 460 -2.37 4.95 -9.24
CA PHE A 460 -2.94 3.92 -8.38
C PHE A 460 -4.45 3.76 -8.61
N ARG A 461 -5.20 4.87 -8.72
CA ARG A 461 -6.65 4.84 -9.01
C ARG A 461 -6.96 4.30 -10.40
N ALA A 462 -6.19 4.69 -11.41
CA ALA A 462 -6.35 4.21 -12.78
C ALA A 462 -6.11 2.70 -12.87
N VAL A 463 -5.11 2.21 -12.14
CA VAL A 463 -4.77 0.80 -12.05
C VAL A 463 -5.81 0.00 -11.26
N SER A 464 -6.35 0.53 -10.15
CA SER A 464 -7.32 -0.19 -9.31
C SER A 464 -8.73 -0.30 -9.90
N ARG A 465 -9.01 0.45 -10.98
CA ARG A 465 -10.29 0.42 -11.70
C ARG A 465 -10.32 -0.58 -12.85
N ARG A 466 -9.15 -1.11 -13.23
CA ARG A 466 -8.98 -2.18 -14.21
C ARG A 466 -8.81 -3.49 -13.46
#